data_AF-A0A093ZLG1-F1
#
_entry.id   AF-A0A093ZLG1-F1
#
_cell.length_a   1.000
_cell.length_b   1.000
_cell.length_c   1.000
_cell.angle_alpha   90.00
_cell.angle_beta   90.00
_cell.angle_gamma   90.00
#
_symmetry.space_group_name_H-M   'P 1'
#
loop_
_entity.id
_entity.type
_entity.pdbx_description
1 polymer ?
#
loop_
_entity_poly.entity_id
_entity_poly.type
_entity_poly.pdbx_seq_one_letter_code
_entity_poly.pdbx_strand_id
1 'polypeptide(L)'
;MRTARRPLGNGEVATTFLLQPGYGRHVVRFGGAYLAVHRERKASANLNTGEPFETLTLTTLYAHRHVFEDLFGEAYALSAKAGEDRTPVLSASGTGWAPFGEARRKRPLGSVILDKGVAERVLGDVREFWAARE
;
A
#
# COMPACT_ATOMS: atom_id res chain seq x y z
N MET A 1 -1.88 11.98 -15.03
CA MET A 1 -2.20 12.78 -13.84
C MET A 1 -3.43 12.17 -13.18
N ARG A 2 -3.33 11.76 -11.91
CA ARG A 2 -4.45 11.25 -11.12
C ARG A 2 -4.80 12.28 -10.07
N THR A 3 -6.06 12.70 -10.03
CA THR A 3 -6.57 13.62 -9.01
C THR A 3 -7.24 12.81 -7.93
N ALA A 4 -6.73 12.87 -6.71
CA ALA A 4 -7.36 12.27 -5.53
C ALA A 4 -8.13 13.37 -4.79
N ARG A 5 -9.43 13.14 -4.55
CA ARG A 5 -10.28 14.02 -3.74
C ARG A 5 -10.65 13.30 -2.46
N ARG A 6 -10.45 13.96 -1.32
CA ARG A 6 -10.83 13.46 0.01
C ARG A 6 -11.74 14.48 0.67
N PRO A 7 -13.02 14.17 0.93
CA PRO A 7 -13.86 15.03 1.74
C PRO A 7 -13.31 15.08 3.17
N LEU A 8 -13.19 16.29 3.69
CA LEU A 8 -12.96 16.56 5.10
C LEU A 8 -14.35 16.83 5.69
N GLY A 9 -14.71 16.18 6.80
CA GLY A 9 -16.09 16.18 7.34
C GLY A 9 -16.71 17.54 7.69
N ASN A 10 -16.01 18.64 7.45
CA ASN A 10 -16.46 20.04 7.52
C ASN A 10 -17.02 20.57 6.18
N GLY A 11 -17.14 19.73 5.15
CA GLY A 11 -17.60 20.12 3.81
C GLY A 11 -16.49 20.60 2.87
N GLU A 12 -15.25 20.69 3.35
CA GLU A 12 -14.09 20.97 2.50
C GLU A 12 -13.64 19.72 1.75
N VAL A 13 -13.04 19.91 0.58
CA VAL A 13 -12.49 18.81 -0.23
C VAL A 13 -11.00 19.01 -0.37
N ALA A 14 -10.22 18.17 0.33
CA ALA A 14 -8.79 18.09 0.11
C ALA A 14 -8.53 17.45 -1.26
N THR A 15 -7.84 18.16 -2.14
CA THR A 15 -7.49 17.67 -3.48
C THR A 15 -5.97 17.52 -3.59
N THR A 16 -5.52 16.33 -3.96
CA THR A 16 -4.10 16.04 -4.22
C THR A 16 -3.93 15.63 -5.67
N PHE A 17 -2.94 16.22 -6.33
CA PHE A 17 -2.58 15.88 -7.70
C PHE A 17 -1.35 14.97 -7.70
N LEU A 18 -1.53 13.74 -8.16
CA LEU A 18 -0.47 12.75 -8.28
C LEU A 18 -0.07 12.65 -9.75
N LEU A 19 1.15 13.07 -10.05
CA LEU A 19 1.74 12.90 -11.37
C LEU A 19 2.26 11.46 -11.48
N GLN A 20 1.76 10.75 -12.48
CA GLN A 20 2.21 9.40 -12.83
C GLN A 20 2.75 9.43 -14.26
N PRO A 21 3.78 8.63 -14.58
CA PRO A 21 4.30 8.53 -15.95
C PRO A 21 3.17 8.26 -16.94
N GLY A 22 3.08 9.04 -18.02
CA GLY A 22 2.07 8.86 -19.06
C GLY A 22 2.27 7.58 -19.87
N TYR A 23 1.37 7.32 -20.82
CA TYR A 23 1.58 6.28 -21.83
C TYR A 23 2.82 6.59 -22.68
N GLY A 24 3.48 5.56 -23.18
CA GLY A 24 4.70 5.66 -23.96
C GLY A 24 5.93 5.15 -23.22
N ARG A 25 7.10 5.56 -23.71
CA ARG A 25 8.41 5.03 -23.29
C ARG A 25 9.11 6.00 -22.36
N HIS A 26 9.66 5.45 -21.28
CA HIS A 26 10.44 6.17 -20.28
C HIS A 26 11.74 5.41 -20.01
N VAL A 27 12.75 6.11 -19.52
CA VAL A 27 13.99 5.50 -19.03
C VAL A 27 14.18 5.92 -17.59
N VAL A 28 14.40 4.95 -16.72
CA VAL A 28 14.68 5.16 -15.30
C VAL A 28 15.98 4.47 -14.91
N ARG A 29 16.63 4.95 -13.86
CA ARG A 29 17.82 4.32 -13.30
C ARG A 29 17.51 3.85 -11.88
N PHE A 30 17.76 2.57 -11.60
CA PHE A 30 17.51 1.95 -10.31
C PHE A 30 18.53 0.85 -10.05
N GLY A 31 19.04 0.74 -8.82
CA GLY A 31 20.04 -0.29 -8.45
C GLY A 31 21.30 -0.29 -9.35
N GLY A 32 21.68 0.87 -9.90
CA GLY A 32 22.79 0.98 -10.86
C GLY A 32 22.48 0.59 -12.30
N ALA A 33 21.29 0.02 -12.59
CA ALA A 33 20.86 -0.38 -13.92
C ALA A 33 19.94 0.67 -14.57
N TYR A 34 19.99 0.75 -15.90
CA TYR A 34 18.98 1.47 -16.68
C TYR A 34 17.82 0.52 -17.01
N LEU A 35 16.59 0.99 -16.79
CA LEU A 35 15.37 0.28 -17.16
C LEU A 35 14.61 1.11 -18.20
N ALA A 36 14.30 0.48 -19.32
CA ALA A 36 13.33 1.00 -20.26
C ALA A 36 11.93 0.59 -19.78
N VAL A 37 11.06 1.57 -19.58
CA VAL A 37 9.68 1.36 -19.14
C VAL A 37 8.75 1.73 -20.29
N HIS A 38 7.85 0.83 -20.66
CA HIS A 38 6.83 1.06 -21.66
C HIS A 38 5.45 0.91 -21.03
N ARG A 39 4.64 1.98 -21.04
CA ARG A 39 3.26 1.95 -20.55
C ARG A 39 2.30 2.06 -21.74
N GLU A 40 1.49 1.04 -21.94
CA GLU A 40 0.54 0.96 -23.06
C GLU A 40 -0.89 0.78 -22.56
N ARG A 41 -1.83 1.36 -23.29
CA ARG A 41 -3.26 1.16 -23.11
C ARG A 41 -3.77 0.24 -24.22
N LYS A 42 -4.38 -0.89 -23.87
CA LYS A 42 -5.11 -1.71 -24.85
C LYS A 42 -6.46 -1.08 -25.14
N ALA A 43 -6.88 -1.18 -26.41
CA ALA A 43 -8.16 -0.62 -26.87
C ALA A 43 -9.39 -1.33 -26.27
N SER A 44 -9.25 -2.60 -25.87
CA SER A 44 -10.31 -3.35 -25.19
C SER A 44 -10.42 -2.91 -23.74
N ALA A 45 -11.52 -2.26 -23.37
CA ALA A 45 -11.85 -1.96 -21.98
C ALA A 45 -12.35 -3.21 -21.26
N ASN A 46 -12.13 -3.28 -19.94
CA ASN A 46 -12.78 -4.28 -19.11
C ASN A 46 -14.28 -3.92 -19.00
N LEU A 47 -15.15 -4.79 -19.51
CA LEU A 47 -16.60 -4.58 -19.56
C LEU A 47 -17.22 -4.41 -18.15
N ASN A 48 -16.57 -4.89 -17.09
CA ASN A 48 -17.07 -4.84 -15.72
C ASN A 48 -16.68 -3.57 -14.96
N THR A 49 -15.52 -2.96 -15.25
CA THR A 49 -15.01 -1.80 -14.49
C THR A 49 -14.99 -0.51 -15.31
N GLY A 50 -15.12 -0.60 -16.64
CA GLY A 50 -14.98 0.55 -17.54
C GLY A 50 -13.56 1.11 -17.61
N GLU A 51 -12.63 0.58 -16.82
CA GLU A 51 -11.24 0.97 -16.84
C GLU A 51 -10.52 0.32 -18.03
N PRO A 52 -9.71 1.09 -18.76
CA PRO A 52 -8.95 0.54 -19.85
C PRO A 52 -7.85 -0.39 -19.34
N PHE A 53 -7.64 -1.50 -20.04
CA PHE A 53 -6.57 -2.42 -19.70
C PHE A 53 -5.22 -1.78 -20.02
N GLU A 54 -4.35 -1.68 -19.02
CA GLU A 54 -3.01 -1.13 -19.16
C GLU A 54 -1.94 -2.20 -19.00
N THR A 55 -0.83 -2.04 -19.71
CA THR A 55 0.33 -2.92 -19.62
C THR A 55 1.58 -2.09 -19.39
N LEU A 56 2.36 -2.45 -18.36
CA LEU A 56 3.66 -1.88 -18.06
C LEU A 56 4.73 -2.93 -18.36
N THR A 57 5.59 -2.66 -19.33
CA THR A 57 6.73 -3.50 -19.67
C THR A 57 8.00 -2.85 -19.16
N LEU A 58 8.75 -3.54 -18.30
CA LEU A 58 10.07 -3.12 -17.86
C LEU A 58 11.13 -4.00 -18.52
N THR A 59 12.12 -3.37 -19.14
CA THR A 59 13.23 -4.05 -19.82
C THR A 59 14.56 -3.53 -19.30
N THR A 60 15.47 -4.45 -18.99
CA THR A 60 16.86 -4.13 -18.65
C THR A 60 17.79 -5.20 -19.24
N LEU A 61 19.11 -5.00 -19.14
CA LEU A 61 20.10 -5.99 -19.56
C LEU A 61 20.05 -7.20 -18.62
N TYR A 62 20.25 -8.40 -19.17
CA TYR A 62 20.16 -9.65 -18.40
C TYR A 62 21.11 -9.70 -17.18
N ALA A 63 22.29 -9.06 -17.29
CA ALA A 63 23.25 -8.94 -16.18
C ALA A 63 22.65 -8.28 -14.93
N HIS A 64 21.63 -7.42 -15.10
CA HIS A 64 20.95 -6.68 -14.03
C HIS A 64 19.58 -7.27 -13.68
N ARG A 65 19.26 -8.52 -14.02
CA ARG A 65 17.93 -9.10 -13.73
C ARG A 65 17.51 -9.06 -12.25
N HIS A 66 18.47 -9.08 -11.32
CA HIS A 66 18.24 -9.05 -9.87
C HIS A 66 17.57 -7.75 -9.41
N VAL A 67 17.75 -6.65 -10.14
CA VAL A 67 17.14 -5.34 -9.83
C VAL A 67 15.62 -5.40 -9.72
N PHE A 68 14.96 -6.34 -10.39
CA PHE A 68 13.51 -6.47 -10.29
C PHE A 68 13.05 -6.94 -8.91
N GLU A 69 13.80 -7.81 -8.23
CA GLU A 69 13.45 -8.25 -6.87
C GLU A 69 13.49 -7.07 -5.91
N ASP A 70 14.57 -6.26 -5.97
CA ASP A 70 14.72 -5.04 -5.18
C ASP A 70 13.62 -4.02 -5.49
N LEU A 71 13.36 -3.77 -6.78
CA LEU A 71 12.35 -2.82 -7.23
C LEU A 71 10.95 -3.19 -6.72
N PHE A 72 10.56 -4.46 -6.85
CA PHE A 72 9.25 -4.92 -6.40
C PHE A 72 9.18 -4.99 -4.87
N GLY A 73 10.29 -5.33 -4.19
CA GLY A 73 10.39 -5.29 -2.74
C GLY A 73 10.16 -3.88 -2.19
N GLU A 74 10.82 -2.86 -2.76
CA GLU A 74 10.62 -1.47 -2.39
C GLU A 74 9.19 -0.99 -2.69
N ALA A 75 8.66 -1.31 -3.86
CA ALA A 75 7.29 -0.96 -4.23
C ALA A 75 6.26 -1.59 -3.28
N TYR A 76 6.48 -2.85 -2.90
CA TYR A 76 5.65 -3.54 -1.91
C TYR A 76 5.75 -2.87 -0.54
N ALA A 77 6.95 -2.57 -0.06
CA ALA A 77 7.14 -1.89 1.22
C ALA A 77 6.47 -0.49 1.26
N LEU A 78 6.51 0.26 0.16
CA LEU A 78 5.81 1.54 0.01
C LEU A 78 4.28 1.35 0.04
N SER A 79 3.77 0.33 -0.65
CA SER A 79 2.35 -0.02 -0.64
C SER A 79 1.88 -0.48 0.74
N ALA A 80 2.67 -1.31 1.43
CA ALA A 80 2.40 -1.79 2.78
C ALA A 80 2.30 -0.61 3.76
N LYS A 81 3.30 0.29 3.77
CA LYS A 81 3.28 1.51 4.60
C LYS A 81 2.03 2.36 4.37
N ALA A 82 1.57 2.49 3.12
CA ALA A 82 0.36 3.24 2.80
C ALA A 82 -0.92 2.62 3.40
N GLY A 83 -0.96 1.29 3.56
CA GLY A 83 -2.07 0.57 4.20
C GLY A 83 -1.92 0.42 5.73
N GLU A 84 -0.70 0.50 6.25
CA GLU A 84 -0.35 0.09 7.61
C GLU A 84 -0.88 1.01 8.70
N ASP A 85 -1.18 2.28 8.38
CA ASP A 85 -1.46 3.28 9.41
C ASP A 85 -2.83 3.17 10.07
N ARG A 86 -3.74 2.31 9.59
CA ARG A 86 -5.11 2.28 10.08
C ARG A 86 -5.56 0.89 10.53
N THR A 87 -6.12 0.82 11.73
CA THR A 87 -6.77 -0.37 12.27
C THR A 87 -8.29 -0.25 12.04
N PRO A 88 -8.89 -1.13 11.22
CA PRO A 88 -10.34 -1.19 11.09
C PRO A 88 -10.93 -1.69 12.41
N VAL A 89 -11.96 -1.02 12.90
CA VAL A 89 -12.76 -1.49 14.03
C VAL A 89 -13.97 -2.21 13.45
N LEU A 90 -14.25 -3.43 13.91
CA LEU A 90 -15.45 -4.16 13.51
C LEU A 90 -16.45 -4.14 14.66
N SER A 91 -17.73 -4.03 14.34
CA SER A 91 -18.84 -4.20 15.28
C SER A 91 -19.80 -5.28 14.78
N ALA A 92 -20.48 -5.95 15.71
CA ALA A 92 -21.56 -6.85 15.37
C ALA A 92 -22.67 -6.08 14.63
N SER A 93 -23.13 -6.61 13.51
CA SER A 93 -24.19 -6.04 12.69
C SER A 93 -25.07 -7.17 12.19
N GLY A 94 -26.31 -7.25 12.69
CA GLY A 94 -27.22 -8.36 12.41
C GLY A 94 -26.61 -9.69 12.84
N THR A 95 -26.39 -10.59 11.88
CA THR A 95 -25.80 -11.93 12.10
C THR A 95 -24.31 -11.99 11.81
N GLY A 96 -23.64 -10.87 11.51
CA GLY A 96 -22.23 -10.84 11.11
C GLY A 96 -21.43 -9.69 11.71
N TRP A 97 -20.22 -9.51 11.19
CA TRP A 97 -19.31 -8.42 11.55
C TRP A 97 -19.24 -7.41 10.41
N ALA A 98 -19.36 -6.13 10.73
CA ALA A 98 -19.24 -5.04 9.76
C ALA A 98 -18.26 -3.98 10.27
N PRO A 99 -17.59 -3.22 9.38
CA PRO A 99 -16.77 -2.07 9.77
C PRO A 99 -17.57 -1.02 10.54
N PHE A 100 -17.03 -0.60 11.68
CA PHE A 100 -17.57 0.45 12.52
C PHE A 100 -16.81 1.76 12.29
N GLY A 101 -17.42 2.65 11.50
CA GLY A 101 -16.84 3.95 11.17
C GLY A 101 -15.57 3.86 10.31
N GLU A 102 -14.81 4.95 10.27
CA GLU A 102 -13.54 5.00 9.53
C GLU A 102 -12.43 4.26 10.30
N ALA A 103 -11.58 3.55 9.55
CA ALA A 103 -10.39 2.90 10.11
C ALA A 103 -9.51 3.92 10.85
N ARG A 104 -9.18 3.59 12.11
CA ARG A 104 -8.54 4.53 13.05
C ARG A 104 -7.04 4.45 12.92
N ARG A 105 -6.34 5.57 13.08
CA ARG A 105 -4.87 5.56 13.11
C ARG A 105 -4.36 4.62 14.21
N LYS A 106 -3.33 3.83 13.91
CA LYS A 106 -2.65 3.00 14.92
C LYS A 106 -2.11 3.89 16.04
N ARG A 107 -2.48 3.59 17.28
CA ARG A 107 -1.96 4.29 18.46
C ARG A 107 -0.58 3.72 18.80
N PRO A 108 0.48 4.54 18.91
CA PRO A 108 1.80 4.04 19.32
C PRO A 108 1.70 3.38 20.70
N LEU A 109 2.29 2.19 20.86
CA LEU A 109 2.21 1.43 22.12
C LEU A 109 2.78 2.24 23.29
N GLY A 110 3.89 2.95 23.08
CA GLY A 110 4.50 3.83 24.10
C GLY A 110 3.65 5.03 24.51
N SER A 111 2.55 5.34 23.80
CA SER A 111 1.58 6.36 24.24
C SER A 111 0.57 5.83 25.26
N VAL A 112 0.60 4.52 25.55
CA VAL A 112 -0.20 3.86 26.58
C VAL A 112 0.71 3.62 27.77
N ILE A 113 0.51 4.39 28.84
CA ILE A 113 1.33 4.28 30.05
C ILE A 113 0.76 3.17 30.93
N LEU A 114 1.56 2.12 31.13
CA LEU A 114 1.28 0.99 32.00
C LEU A 114 2.38 0.88 33.06
N ASP A 115 2.17 0.00 34.04
CA ASP A 115 3.21 -0.31 35.01
C ASP A 115 4.42 -0.98 34.35
N LYS A 116 5.58 -0.84 34.99
CA LYS A 116 6.88 -1.28 34.45
C LYS A 116 6.86 -2.77 34.11
N GLY A 117 7.21 -3.11 32.87
CA GLY A 117 7.33 -4.50 32.41
C GLY A 117 6.01 -5.15 31.97
N VAL A 118 4.85 -4.50 32.15
CA VAL A 118 3.55 -5.07 31.75
C VAL A 118 3.44 -5.13 30.23
N ALA A 119 3.79 -4.04 29.53
CA ALA A 119 3.70 -3.97 28.07
C ALA A 119 4.64 -4.98 27.41
N GLU A 120 5.88 -5.09 27.90
CA GLU A 120 6.91 -5.98 27.38
C GLU A 120 6.53 -7.45 27.57
N ARG A 121 5.99 -7.80 28.74
CA ARG A 121 5.57 -9.17 29.04
C ARG A 121 4.44 -9.62 28.12
N VAL A 122 3.37 -8.82 27.99
CA VAL A 122 2.23 -9.17 27.12
C VAL A 122 2.64 -9.20 25.66
N LEU A 123 3.47 -8.25 25.21
CA LEU A 123 3.95 -8.22 23.83
C LEU A 123 4.84 -9.43 23.52
N GLY A 124 5.67 -9.85 24.47
CA GLY A 124 6.50 -11.05 24.36
C GLY A 124 5.65 -12.31 24.19
N ASP A 125 4.68 -12.51 25.08
CA ASP A 125 3.77 -13.65 25.07
C ASP A 125 2.98 -13.77 23.75
N VAL A 126 2.40 -12.66 23.27
CA VAL A 126 1.68 -12.64 21.99
C VAL A 126 2.61 -12.98 20.80
N ARG A 127 3.86 -12.51 20.83
CA ARG A 127 4.85 -12.82 19.78
C ARG A 127 5.27 -14.29 19.82
N GLU A 128 5.47 -14.84 21.00
CA GLU A 128 5.76 -16.26 21.19
C GLU A 128 4.63 -17.14 20.67
N PHE A 129 3.37 -16.79 21.02
CA PHE A 129 2.19 -17.48 20.50
C PHE A 129 2.11 -17.45 18.97
N TRP A 130 2.46 -16.33 18.34
CA TRP A 130 2.46 -16.21 16.88
C TRP A 130 3.57 -17.06 16.24
N ALA A 131 4.79 -16.99 16.78
CA ALA A 131 5.93 -17.74 16.26
C ALA A 131 5.76 -19.26 16.41
N ALA A 132 5.07 -19.73 17.45
CA ALA A 132 4.80 -21.15 17.66
C ALA A 132 3.84 -21.77 16.62
N ARG A 133 3.21 -20.96 15.75
CA ARG A 133 2.29 -21.42 14.70
C ARG A 133 2.94 -21.57 13.32
N GLU A 134 4.18 -21.10 13.17
CA GLU A 134 5.02 -21.33 11.98
C GLU A 134 5.88 -22.57 12.16
#